data_AF-A0A960A3R7-F1
#
_entry.id   AF-A0A960A3R7-F1
#
_cell.length_a   1.000
_cell.length_b   1.000
_cell.length_c   1.000
_cell.angle_alpha   90.00
_cell.angle_beta   90.00
_cell.angle_gamma   90.00
#
_symmetry.space_group_name_H-M   'P 1'
#
loop_
_entity.id
_entity.type
_entity.pdbx_description
1 polymer ?
#
loop_
_entity_poly.entity_id
_entity_poly.type
_entity_poly.pdbx_seq_one_letter_code
_entity_poly.pdbx_strand_id
1 'polypeptide(L)'
;MSVEVAGLVPEAFESGFDDGAFALVGDGRLRRLAVRLGEGWLTQRPIEEAVGAVAEHEAGALAHIRVSGGRRLRLEVTLESVSDDVLVLPGPAMLVDGERGPISWHVGASAEIVLPSEEGPGVLTQRRGLSSPGDAPGVSYPLGEQVTLAPRQVLSAAWTYEAYPGGPLDVPGEQSWLPLVRYVPLGESVEVSAPDGTVTLEGEGSVDESDGEFEIHPPGGLSHIVVWSAAGPSRVELGAHLRLDELRHEVAWGAGDSDVWAYVAARHLLDGPQNEVLLDTVDRVLAEYADQPTAWSVCAAQLAVMLGLPAPNLDEAAAAVLAGGRADDAILLALHGIAPEALAGGWPVGDLAEAGIEAVASLSYGRPHTDGRPERGRDVAVAKLFAAALGEREEGLHVAAYARSAEARLLCRLTKRPDPLDIAWLSVNSG
;
A
#
# COMPACT_ATOMS: atom_id res chain seq x y z
N MET A 1 14.68 -23.63 -20.98
CA MET A 1 15.06 -22.65 -22.03
C MET A 1 15.28 -21.33 -21.33
N SER A 2 16.25 -20.51 -21.74
CA SER A 2 16.44 -19.19 -21.13
C SER A 2 15.64 -18.11 -21.86
N VAL A 3 15.24 -17.07 -21.12
CA VAL A 3 14.61 -15.84 -21.64
C VAL A 3 15.41 -14.66 -21.12
N GLU A 4 15.76 -13.74 -22.02
CA GLU A 4 16.52 -12.54 -21.65
C GLU A 4 15.71 -11.27 -21.87
N VAL A 5 15.84 -10.35 -20.92
CA VAL A 5 15.42 -8.96 -21.01
C VAL A 5 16.67 -8.13 -21.27
N ALA A 6 16.70 -7.42 -22.40
CA ALA A 6 17.77 -6.52 -22.83
C ALA A 6 17.33 -5.04 -22.69
N GLY A 7 16.50 -4.76 -21.69
CA GLY A 7 15.93 -3.44 -21.42
C GLY A 7 16.94 -2.45 -20.84
N LEU A 8 16.44 -1.49 -20.05
CA LEU A 8 17.30 -0.53 -19.34
C LEU A 8 18.25 -1.23 -18.37
N VAL A 9 17.73 -2.22 -17.65
CA VAL A 9 18.51 -3.16 -16.85
C VAL A 9 18.31 -4.56 -17.42
N PRO A 10 19.40 -5.23 -17.85
CA PRO A 10 19.31 -6.59 -18.35
C PRO A 10 19.02 -7.61 -17.24
N GLU A 11 18.14 -8.57 -17.50
CA GLU A 11 17.86 -9.71 -16.61
C GLU A 11 17.67 -10.99 -17.43
N ALA A 12 18.06 -12.13 -16.87
CA ALA A 12 17.94 -13.43 -17.51
C ALA A 12 17.12 -14.38 -16.63
N PHE A 13 16.31 -15.22 -17.27
CA PHE A 13 15.40 -16.13 -16.61
C PHE A 13 15.53 -17.54 -17.17
N GLU A 14 15.52 -18.54 -16.30
CA GLU A 14 15.37 -19.92 -16.69
C GLU A 14 13.88 -20.30 -16.66
N SER A 15 13.41 -20.88 -17.77
CA SER A 15 12.05 -21.42 -17.86
C SER A 15 12.00 -22.90 -17.52
N GLY A 16 10.98 -23.28 -16.77
CA GLY A 16 10.73 -24.65 -16.37
C GLY A 16 9.30 -24.86 -15.84
N PHE A 17 9.15 -25.93 -15.08
CA PHE A 17 7.90 -26.25 -14.38
C PHE A 17 8.20 -26.39 -12.89
N ASP A 18 7.36 -25.78 -12.07
CA ASP A 18 7.45 -25.77 -10.61
C ASP A 18 6.06 -26.09 -10.04
N ASP A 19 5.95 -27.17 -9.27
CA ASP A 19 4.69 -27.73 -8.78
C ASP A 19 3.57 -27.83 -9.84
N GLY A 20 3.95 -28.27 -11.06
CA GLY A 20 3.02 -28.44 -12.18
C GLY A 20 2.58 -27.14 -12.88
N ALA A 21 3.09 -25.99 -12.46
CA ALA A 21 2.88 -24.70 -13.12
C ALA A 21 4.10 -24.33 -13.98
N PHE A 22 3.85 -23.69 -15.13
CA PHE A 22 4.91 -23.02 -15.88
C PHE A 22 5.51 -21.90 -15.04
N ALA A 23 6.85 -21.83 -14.99
CA ALA A 23 7.57 -20.84 -14.21
C ALA A 23 8.79 -20.30 -14.95
N LEU A 24 9.07 -19.03 -14.70
CA LEU A 24 10.35 -18.37 -14.95
C LEU A 24 11.00 -18.06 -13.61
N VAL A 25 12.29 -18.38 -13.50
CA VAL A 25 13.09 -18.11 -12.30
C VAL A 25 14.31 -17.27 -12.68
N GLY A 26 14.56 -16.22 -11.92
CA GLY A 26 15.72 -15.33 -12.09
C GLY A 26 16.32 -14.96 -10.74
N ASP A 27 17.49 -14.32 -10.79
CA ASP A 27 18.22 -13.88 -9.59
C ASP A 27 18.09 -12.37 -9.32
N GLY A 28 17.35 -11.65 -10.18
CA GLY A 28 17.20 -10.19 -10.14
C GLY A 28 15.97 -9.69 -9.36
N ARG A 29 15.42 -8.55 -9.79
CA ARG A 29 14.23 -7.91 -9.18
C ARG A 29 13.02 -8.83 -9.24
N LEU A 30 12.84 -9.48 -10.38
CA LEU A 30 11.88 -10.56 -10.58
C LEU A 30 12.59 -11.89 -10.28
N ARG A 31 12.26 -12.49 -9.13
CA ARG A 31 12.80 -13.79 -8.74
C ARG A 31 12.00 -14.92 -9.32
N ARG A 32 10.68 -14.75 -9.40
CA ARG A 32 9.77 -15.77 -9.94
C ARG A 32 8.56 -15.16 -10.62
N LEU A 33 8.23 -15.68 -11.79
CA LEU A 33 6.97 -15.45 -12.48
C LEU A 33 6.39 -16.81 -12.89
N ALA A 34 5.28 -17.23 -12.28
CA ALA A 34 4.64 -18.50 -12.59
C ALA A 34 3.18 -18.31 -13.01
N VAL A 35 2.67 -19.20 -13.86
CA VAL A 35 1.26 -19.27 -14.23
C VAL A 35 0.70 -20.65 -13.87
N ARG A 36 -0.11 -20.68 -12.82
CA ARG A 36 -0.79 -21.87 -12.34
C ARG A 36 -2.20 -21.92 -12.92
N LEU A 37 -2.60 -23.10 -13.36
CA LEU A 37 -3.96 -23.39 -13.78
C LEU A 37 -4.67 -24.14 -12.64
N GLY A 38 -5.95 -23.85 -12.43
CA GLY A 38 -6.74 -24.40 -11.33
C GLY A 38 -7.15 -25.87 -11.53
N GLU A 39 -8.14 -26.31 -10.75
CA GLU A 39 -8.72 -27.65 -10.85
C GLU A 39 -9.31 -27.92 -12.25
N GLY A 40 -9.28 -29.18 -12.69
CA GLY A 40 -9.82 -29.63 -13.98
C GLY A 40 -8.90 -29.42 -15.19
N TRP A 41 -7.77 -28.73 -15.02
CA TRP A 41 -6.70 -28.64 -16.02
C TRP A 41 -5.78 -29.86 -15.97
N LEU A 42 -5.53 -30.47 -17.13
CA LEU A 42 -4.51 -31.50 -17.30
C LEU A 42 -3.10 -30.90 -17.13
N THR A 43 -2.11 -31.77 -16.91
CA THR A 43 -0.71 -31.38 -16.73
C THR A 43 -0.23 -30.46 -17.86
N GLN A 44 0.34 -29.31 -17.49
CA GLN A 44 0.93 -28.37 -18.43
C GLN A 44 2.10 -29.02 -19.18
N ARG A 45 2.14 -28.83 -20.50
CA ARG A 45 3.18 -29.36 -21.39
C ARG A 45 3.95 -28.21 -22.05
N PRO A 46 5.27 -28.33 -22.25
CA PRO A 46 6.06 -27.30 -22.91
C PRO A 46 5.61 -27.12 -24.38
N ILE A 47 5.78 -25.91 -24.90
CA ILE A 47 5.62 -25.62 -26.33
C ILE A 47 6.96 -25.90 -27.04
N GLU A 48 6.95 -26.70 -28.12
CA GLU A 48 8.21 -27.18 -28.76
C GLU A 48 9.10 -26.05 -29.31
N GLU A 49 8.50 -25.00 -29.87
CA GLU A 49 9.22 -23.92 -30.55
C GLU A 49 9.10 -22.55 -29.84
N ALA A 50 8.60 -22.53 -28.60
CA ALA A 50 8.42 -21.29 -27.84
C ALA A 50 8.57 -21.52 -26.34
N VAL A 51 8.99 -20.48 -25.61
CA VAL A 51 8.97 -20.52 -24.15
C VAL A 51 7.54 -20.36 -23.65
N GLY A 52 7.05 -21.35 -22.91
CA GLY A 52 5.68 -21.36 -22.44
C GLY A 52 5.13 -22.77 -22.24
N ALA A 53 3.82 -22.85 -22.04
CA ALA A 53 3.13 -24.10 -21.82
C ALA A 53 1.74 -24.13 -22.47
N VAL A 54 1.25 -25.33 -22.70
CA VAL A 54 -0.12 -25.61 -23.13
C VAL A 54 -0.76 -26.64 -22.20
N ALA A 55 -2.04 -26.45 -21.89
CA ALA A 55 -2.83 -27.39 -21.12
C ALA A 55 -4.25 -27.48 -21.67
N GLU A 56 -4.89 -28.63 -21.45
CA GLU A 56 -6.28 -28.88 -21.81
C GLU A 56 -7.10 -28.99 -20.53
N HIS A 57 -8.31 -28.46 -20.52
CA HIS A 57 -9.27 -28.63 -19.43
C HIS A 57 -10.23 -29.77 -19.78
N GLU A 58 -10.62 -30.58 -18.78
CA GLU A 58 -11.52 -31.72 -18.96
C GLU A 58 -12.87 -31.36 -19.60
N ALA A 59 -13.33 -30.12 -19.40
CA ALA A 59 -14.55 -29.57 -19.97
C ALA A 59 -14.42 -29.07 -21.44
N GLY A 60 -13.26 -29.25 -22.09
CA GLY A 60 -13.05 -28.84 -23.48
C GLY A 60 -12.62 -27.38 -23.65
N ALA A 61 -11.60 -26.96 -22.88
CA ALA A 61 -10.91 -25.69 -23.09
C ALA A 61 -9.41 -25.89 -23.25
N LEU A 62 -8.74 -24.95 -23.92
CA LEU A 62 -7.29 -24.93 -24.12
C LEU A 62 -6.71 -23.68 -23.46
N ALA A 63 -5.62 -23.86 -22.72
CA ALA A 63 -4.82 -22.78 -22.17
C ALA A 63 -3.49 -22.72 -22.91
N HIS A 64 -3.11 -21.52 -23.37
CA HIS A 64 -1.80 -21.23 -23.92
C HIS A 64 -1.12 -20.15 -23.09
N ILE A 65 0.02 -20.49 -22.52
CA ILE A 65 0.91 -19.58 -21.80
C ILE A 65 2.14 -19.40 -22.69
N ARG A 66 2.44 -18.16 -23.07
CA ARG A 66 3.61 -17.83 -23.91
C ARG A 66 4.42 -16.72 -23.27
N VAL A 67 5.73 -16.88 -23.33
CA VAL A 67 6.69 -15.89 -22.87
C VAL A 67 7.62 -15.55 -24.01
N SER A 68 7.87 -14.26 -24.20
CA SER A 68 8.95 -13.78 -25.06
C SER A 68 9.82 -12.75 -24.35
N GLY A 69 11.13 -12.84 -24.61
CA GLY A 69 12.12 -11.85 -24.20
C GLY A 69 12.31 -10.75 -25.25
N GLY A 70 13.31 -9.90 -25.04
CA GLY A 70 13.62 -8.75 -25.89
C GLY A 70 13.86 -7.51 -25.04
N ARG A 71 13.42 -6.32 -25.49
CA ARG A 71 13.54 -5.09 -24.67
C ARG A 71 12.74 -5.15 -23.36
N ARG A 72 11.71 -5.99 -23.34
CA ARG A 72 10.79 -6.25 -22.23
C ARG A 72 10.45 -7.72 -22.27
N LEU A 73 10.18 -8.31 -21.12
CA LEU A 73 9.58 -9.64 -21.09
C LEU A 73 8.08 -9.50 -21.29
N ARG A 74 7.48 -10.33 -22.15
CA ARG A 74 6.05 -10.35 -22.41
C ARG A 74 5.49 -11.70 -22.04
N LEU A 75 4.49 -11.71 -21.16
CA LEU A 75 3.69 -12.87 -20.82
C LEU A 75 2.33 -12.75 -21.51
N GLU A 76 1.91 -13.79 -22.22
CA GLU A 76 0.58 -13.91 -22.77
C GLU A 76 -0.10 -15.17 -22.23
N VAL A 77 -1.32 -15.02 -21.74
CA VAL A 77 -2.16 -16.12 -21.27
C VAL A 77 -3.45 -16.08 -22.06
N THR A 78 -3.75 -17.16 -22.79
CA THR A 78 -4.93 -17.29 -23.63
C THR A 78 -5.73 -18.51 -23.21
N LEU A 79 -7.05 -18.34 -23.08
CA LEU A 79 -8.01 -19.42 -22.91
C LEU A 79 -8.92 -19.49 -24.14
N GLU A 80 -9.11 -20.68 -24.67
CA GLU A 80 -9.97 -20.95 -25.83
C GLU A 80 -10.96 -22.06 -25.49
N SER A 81 -12.25 -21.83 -25.78
CA SER A 81 -13.25 -22.89 -25.74
C SER A 81 -13.19 -23.71 -27.03
N VAL A 82 -12.94 -25.02 -26.90
CA VAL A 82 -13.09 -25.98 -28.01
C VAL A 82 -14.42 -26.73 -27.94
N SER A 83 -15.23 -26.42 -26.92
CA SER A 83 -16.59 -26.91 -26.73
C SER A 83 -17.62 -26.07 -27.48
N ASP A 84 -18.79 -26.68 -27.71
CA ASP A 84 -19.98 -26.00 -28.21
C ASP A 84 -20.90 -25.50 -27.07
N ASP A 85 -20.52 -25.74 -25.81
CA ASP A 85 -21.21 -25.28 -24.60
C ASP A 85 -20.53 -24.05 -23.96
N VAL A 86 -21.27 -23.35 -23.11
CA VAL A 86 -20.72 -22.31 -22.22
C VAL A 86 -19.94 -22.99 -21.09
N LEU A 87 -18.69 -22.60 -20.90
CA LEU A 87 -17.80 -23.13 -19.87
C LEU A 87 -17.62 -22.10 -18.75
N VAL A 88 -17.61 -22.58 -17.51
CA VAL A 88 -17.21 -21.79 -16.33
C VAL A 88 -16.02 -22.48 -15.70
N LEU A 89 -14.87 -21.80 -15.71
CA LEU A 89 -13.57 -22.39 -15.36
C LEU A 89 -12.88 -21.54 -14.29
N PRO A 90 -12.02 -22.13 -13.43
CA PRO A 90 -11.10 -21.35 -12.63
C PRO A 90 -10.11 -20.60 -13.54
N GLY A 91 -9.90 -19.33 -13.23
CA GLY A 91 -8.97 -18.48 -13.95
C GLY A 91 -7.52 -18.86 -13.72
N PRO A 92 -6.61 -18.57 -14.68
CA PRO A 92 -5.18 -18.76 -14.47
C PRO A 92 -4.68 -17.82 -13.37
N ALA A 93 -3.94 -18.35 -12.40
CA ALA A 93 -3.28 -17.56 -11.36
C ALA A 93 -1.84 -17.24 -11.79
N MET A 94 -1.52 -15.96 -11.91
CA MET A 94 -0.17 -15.46 -12.08
C MET A 94 0.43 -15.19 -10.69
N LEU A 95 1.58 -15.80 -10.41
CA LEU A 95 2.32 -15.68 -9.15
C LEU A 95 3.63 -14.95 -9.42
N VAL A 96 3.86 -13.86 -8.70
CA VAL A 96 5.02 -13.00 -8.88
C VAL A 96 5.74 -12.83 -7.55
N ASP A 97 7.01 -13.21 -7.52
CA ASP A 97 7.89 -13.03 -6.36
C ASP A 97 9.10 -12.18 -6.75
N GLY A 98 9.49 -11.27 -5.86
CA GLY A 98 10.65 -10.39 -6.03
C GLY A 98 11.62 -10.44 -4.85
N GLU A 99 12.60 -9.54 -4.86
CA GLU A 99 13.54 -9.40 -3.74
C GLU A 99 12.83 -8.94 -2.46
N ARG A 100 11.98 -7.92 -2.57
CA ARG A 100 11.09 -7.44 -1.52
C ARG A 100 9.64 -7.83 -1.84
N GLY A 101 8.76 -7.63 -0.86
CA GLY A 101 7.31 -7.88 -1.02
C GLY A 101 6.73 -7.12 -2.22
N PRO A 102 6.01 -7.79 -3.15
CA PRO A 102 5.38 -7.13 -4.29
C PRO A 102 4.29 -6.13 -3.85
N ILE A 103 4.15 -5.04 -4.59
CA ILE A 103 3.05 -4.08 -4.44
C ILE A 103 2.08 -4.32 -5.59
N SER A 104 0.90 -4.82 -5.28
CA SER A 104 -0.05 -5.33 -6.28
C SER A 104 -1.29 -4.45 -6.37
N TRP A 105 -1.58 -3.95 -7.56
CA TRP A 105 -2.71 -3.09 -7.84
C TRP A 105 -3.54 -3.66 -9.00
N HIS A 106 -4.72 -4.19 -8.69
CA HIS A 106 -5.60 -4.87 -9.64
C HIS A 106 -6.98 -4.22 -9.68
N VAL A 107 -7.28 -3.48 -10.74
CA VAL A 107 -8.53 -2.71 -10.82
C VAL A 107 -9.46 -3.13 -11.96
N GLY A 108 -9.17 -4.23 -12.65
CA GLY A 108 -9.95 -4.70 -13.80
C GLY A 108 -9.17 -4.54 -15.11
N ALA A 109 -9.57 -3.60 -15.97
CA ALA A 109 -8.90 -3.39 -17.26
C ALA A 109 -7.44 -2.89 -17.13
N SER A 110 -7.08 -2.36 -15.96
CA SER A 110 -5.72 -1.98 -15.61
C SER A 110 -5.22 -2.76 -14.40
N ALA A 111 -3.94 -3.12 -14.41
CA ALA A 111 -3.26 -3.64 -13.25
C ALA A 111 -1.74 -3.45 -13.36
N GLU A 112 -1.09 -3.46 -12.21
CA GLU A 112 0.36 -3.37 -12.07
C GLU A 112 0.84 -4.17 -10.85
N ILE A 113 2.01 -4.78 -10.97
CA ILE A 113 2.75 -5.35 -9.84
C ILE A 113 4.14 -4.74 -9.86
N VAL A 114 4.48 -3.99 -8.81
CA VAL A 114 5.81 -3.40 -8.62
C VAL A 114 6.62 -4.30 -7.68
N LEU A 115 7.88 -4.52 -8.03
CA LEU A 115 8.85 -5.33 -7.30
C LEU A 115 9.98 -4.41 -6.82
N PRO A 116 9.90 -3.84 -5.61
CA PRO A 116 10.98 -3.06 -5.04
C PRO A 116 12.23 -3.92 -4.85
N SER A 117 13.42 -3.34 -5.05
CA SER A 117 14.71 -4.02 -4.91
C SER A 117 15.81 -3.04 -4.54
N GLU A 118 16.95 -3.54 -4.06
CA GLU A 118 18.11 -2.70 -3.74
C GLU A 118 18.68 -1.98 -4.96
N GLU A 119 18.48 -2.53 -6.16
CA GLU A 119 19.05 -2.02 -7.41
C GLU A 119 18.01 -1.29 -8.29
N GLY A 120 16.86 -0.93 -7.71
CA GLY A 120 15.75 -0.26 -8.40
C GLY A 120 14.59 -1.22 -8.77
N PRO A 121 13.45 -0.72 -9.26
CA PRO A 121 12.22 -1.49 -9.28
C PRO A 121 12.08 -2.36 -10.53
N GLY A 122 11.48 -3.53 -10.36
CA GLY A 122 10.86 -4.30 -11.43
C GLY A 122 9.38 -3.97 -11.54
N VAL A 123 8.80 -3.95 -12.74
CA VAL A 123 7.40 -3.59 -12.96
C VAL A 123 6.75 -4.52 -13.94
N LEU A 124 5.67 -5.19 -13.52
CA LEU A 124 4.75 -5.88 -14.42
C LEU A 124 3.53 -5.01 -14.66
N THR A 125 3.29 -4.65 -15.91
CA THR A 125 2.11 -3.85 -16.32
C THR A 125 1.20 -4.68 -17.21
N GLN A 126 -0.10 -4.69 -16.89
CA GLN A 126 -1.13 -5.26 -17.76
C GLN A 126 -1.24 -4.44 -19.04
N ARG A 127 -1.22 -5.12 -20.18
CA ARG A 127 -1.44 -4.54 -21.52
C ARG A 127 -2.80 -4.89 -22.10
N ARG A 128 -3.38 -6.01 -21.65
CA ARG A 128 -4.71 -6.50 -22.03
C ARG A 128 -5.21 -7.48 -20.99
N GLY A 129 -6.52 -7.54 -20.79
CA GLY A 129 -7.20 -8.50 -19.92
C GLY A 129 -8.16 -7.81 -18.96
N LEU A 130 -8.66 -8.57 -18.00
CA LEU A 130 -9.43 -8.08 -16.86
C LEU A 130 -8.83 -8.75 -15.62
N SER A 131 -7.99 -8.03 -14.89
CA SER A 131 -7.26 -8.57 -13.75
C SER A 131 -8.02 -8.36 -12.44
N SER A 132 -8.09 -9.42 -11.63
CA SER A 132 -8.52 -9.36 -10.24
C SER A 132 -7.37 -9.75 -9.29
N PRO A 133 -7.37 -9.24 -8.05
CA PRO A 133 -6.37 -9.62 -7.05
C PRO A 133 -6.57 -11.08 -6.62
N GLY A 134 -5.49 -11.71 -6.14
CA GLY A 134 -5.56 -12.97 -5.39
C GLY A 134 -5.44 -12.78 -3.89
N ASP A 135 -5.24 -13.89 -3.17
CA ASP A 135 -5.25 -13.93 -1.69
C ASP A 135 -4.00 -13.34 -1.03
N ALA A 136 -2.97 -12.99 -1.81
CA ALA A 136 -1.71 -12.46 -1.31
C ALA A 136 -1.10 -11.45 -2.30
N PRO A 137 -0.23 -10.53 -1.83
CA PRO A 137 0.57 -9.71 -2.71
C PRO A 137 1.34 -10.56 -3.74
N GLY A 138 1.41 -10.09 -4.97
CA GLY A 138 2.06 -10.79 -6.08
C GLY A 138 1.18 -11.85 -6.76
N VAL A 139 -0.03 -12.12 -6.25
CA VAL A 139 -0.99 -13.03 -6.86
C VAL A 139 -2.03 -12.25 -7.65
N SER A 140 -2.15 -12.58 -8.94
CA SER A 140 -3.08 -11.95 -9.88
C SER A 140 -3.83 -13.00 -10.66
N TYR A 141 -5.10 -12.75 -10.98
CA TYR A 141 -5.84 -13.51 -11.98
C TYR A 141 -5.99 -12.67 -13.25
N PRO A 142 -5.16 -12.86 -14.29
CA PRO A 142 -5.13 -11.97 -15.47
C PRO A 142 -6.40 -11.92 -16.31
N LEU A 143 -7.29 -12.90 -16.12
CA LEU A 143 -8.57 -13.06 -16.81
C LEU A 143 -9.77 -13.07 -15.85
N GLY A 144 -9.54 -12.73 -14.58
CA GLY A 144 -10.48 -12.89 -13.48
C GLY A 144 -10.34 -14.25 -12.79
N GLU A 145 -10.67 -14.31 -11.51
CA GLU A 145 -10.61 -15.54 -10.68
C GLU A 145 -11.48 -16.67 -11.23
N GLN A 146 -12.64 -16.33 -11.81
CA GLN A 146 -13.50 -17.24 -12.53
C GLN A 146 -13.75 -16.70 -13.93
N VAL A 147 -13.63 -17.58 -14.92
CA VAL A 147 -13.76 -17.23 -16.34
C VAL A 147 -14.99 -17.92 -16.92
N THR A 148 -15.83 -17.14 -17.59
CA THR A 148 -16.92 -17.69 -18.42
C THR A 148 -16.50 -17.60 -19.89
N LEU A 149 -16.46 -18.74 -20.58
CA LEU A 149 -16.18 -18.83 -22.01
C LEU A 149 -17.45 -19.26 -22.75
N ALA A 150 -17.92 -18.42 -23.66
CA ALA A 150 -18.92 -18.81 -24.65
C ALA A 150 -18.35 -19.85 -25.63
N PRO A 151 -19.21 -20.59 -26.36
CA PRO A 151 -18.78 -21.54 -27.38
C PRO A 151 -17.80 -20.90 -28.37
N ARG A 152 -16.66 -21.56 -28.62
CA ARG A 152 -15.61 -21.09 -29.54
C ARG A 152 -15.01 -19.72 -29.21
N GLN A 153 -15.23 -19.21 -27.99
CA GLN A 153 -14.67 -17.93 -27.55
C GLN A 153 -13.19 -18.06 -27.21
N VAL A 154 -12.44 -16.99 -27.49
CA VAL A 154 -11.05 -16.82 -27.05
C VAL A 154 -10.98 -15.61 -26.12
N LEU A 155 -10.39 -15.79 -24.94
CA LEU A 155 -10.02 -14.72 -24.02
C LEU A 155 -8.51 -14.69 -23.88
N SER A 156 -7.92 -13.50 -23.73
CA SER A 156 -6.48 -13.40 -23.57
C SER A 156 -6.06 -12.20 -22.73
N ALA A 157 -5.06 -12.43 -21.89
CA ALA A 157 -4.37 -11.43 -21.11
C ALA A 157 -2.93 -11.28 -21.59
N ALA A 158 -2.40 -10.08 -21.51
CA ALA A 158 -1.00 -9.80 -21.84
C ALA A 158 -0.40 -8.88 -20.79
N TRP A 159 0.80 -9.21 -20.34
CA TRP A 159 1.57 -8.47 -19.35
C TRP A 159 2.98 -8.24 -19.86
N THR A 160 3.57 -7.11 -19.47
CA THR A 160 4.98 -6.82 -19.76
C THR A 160 5.74 -6.56 -18.48
N TYR A 161 6.91 -7.17 -18.36
CA TYR A 161 7.88 -6.90 -17.31
C TYR A 161 9.02 -6.01 -17.81
N GLU A 162 9.36 -4.99 -17.03
CA GLU A 162 10.47 -4.06 -17.24
C GLU A 162 11.25 -3.89 -15.93
N ALA A 163 12.58 -3.85 -16.03
CA ALA A 163 13.48 -3.53 -14.92
C ALA A 163 14.07 -2.13 -15.12
N TYR A 164 14.08 -1.34 -14.05
CA TYR A 164 14.58 0.03 -14.04
C TYR A 164 15.79 0.18 -13.09
N PRO A 165 16.74 1.06 -13.43
CA PRO A 165 17.82 1.42 -12.51
C PRO A 165 17.26 2.24 -11.35
N GLY A 166 17.96 2.26 -10.23
CA GLY A 166 17.61 3.06 -9.06
C GLY A 166 18.11 2.40 -7.78
N GLY A 167 17.52 2.80 -6.66
CA GLY A 167 17.73 2.22 -5.34
C GLY A 167 16.42 1.74 -4.69
N PRO A 168 16.48 1.37 -3.40
CA PRO A 168 15.36 0.76 -2.67
C PRO A 168 14.16 1.69 -2.42
N LEU A 169 14.34 3.00 -2.65
CA LEU A 169 13.31 4.03 -2.53
C LEU A 169 12.75 4.48 -3.89
N ASP A 170 13.33 3.99 -4.99
CA ASP A 170 12.87 4.33 -6.32
C ASP A 170 11.78 3.35 -6.74
N VAL A 171 10.52 3.78 -6.67
CA VAL A 171 9.42 3.10 -7.36
C VAL A 171 8.91 3.97 -8.52
N PRO A 172 8.46 3.36 -9.63
CA PRO A 172 8.07 4.10 -10.82
C PRO A 172 6.85 5.00 -10.53
N GLY A 173 6.58 6.00 -11.36
CA GLY A 173 5.32 6.74 -11.29
C GLY A 173 4.09 5.83 -11.39
N GLU A 174 2.96 6.31 -10.89
CA GLU A 174 1.66 5.64 -11.10
C GLU A 174 1.20 5.76 -12.56
N GLN A 175 0.19 4.99 -12.95
CA GLN A 175 -0.37 5.10 -14.29
C GLN A 175 -0.93 6.51 -14.51
N SER A 176 -0.58 7.14 -15.63
CA SER A 176 -0.83 8.56 -15.88
C SER A 176 -2.31 8.97 -15.99
N TRP A 177 -3.22 8.01 -16.09
CA TRP A 177 -4.66 8.26 -16.11
C TRP A 177 -5.27 8.30 -14.70
N LEU A 178 -4.52 7.89 -13.66
CA LEU A 178 -4.99 7.99 -12.29
C LEU A 178 -5.02 9.45 -11.84
N PRO A 179 -5.99 9.84 -10.99
CA PRO A 179 -6.00 11.14 -10.35
C PRO A 179 -4.70 11.37 -9.58
N LEU A 180 -4.13 12.57 -9.74
CA LEU A 180 -2.92 12.98 -9.03
C LEU A 180 -3.15 13.02 -7.51
N VAL A 181 -4.35 13.43 -7.09
CA VAL A 181 -4.79 13.45 -5.69
C VAL A 181 -6.07 12.61 -5.60
N ARG A 182 -6.06 11.55 -4.78
CA ARG A 182 -7.21 10.63 -4.60
C ARG A 182 -7.88 10.75 -3.24
N TYR A 183 -7.17 11.29 -2.26
CA TYR A 183 -7.64 11.40 -0.88
C TYR A 183 -7.57 12.87 -0.50
N VAL A 184 -8.74 13.47 -0.26
CA VAL A 184 -8.90 14.91 -0.06
C VAL A 184 -9.56 15.22 1.28
N PRO A 185 -9.37 16.42 1.85
CA PRO A 185 -10.18 16.89 2.96
C PRO A 185 -11.69 16.80 2.68
N LEU A 186 -12.48 16.57 3.71
CA LEU A 186 -13.93 16.47 3.61
C LEU A 186 -14.52 17.78 3.07
N GLY A 187 -15.30 17.66 2.00
CA GLY A 187 -15.91 18.79 1.29
C GLY A 187 -15.13 19.26 0.06
N GLU A 188 -13.92 18.75 -0.16
CA GLU A 188 -13.17 18.94 -1.40
C GLU A 188 -13.52 17.85 -2.42
N SER A 189 -13.08 18.06 -3.67
CA SER A 189 -13.33 17.17 -4.80
C SER A 189 -12.06 16.52 -5.34
N VAL A 190 -12.23 15.39 -6.01
CA VAL A 190 -11.18 14.68 -6.74
C VAL A 190 -11.41 14.87 -8.23
N GLU A 191 -10.42 15.42 -8.93
CA GLU A 191 -10.43 15.58 -10.38
C GLU A 191 -10.02 14.27 -11.07
N VAL A 192 -10.82 13.83 -12.04
CA VAL A 192 -10.57 12.63 -12.85
C VAL A 192 -10.70 12.99 -14.32
N SER A 193 -9.64 12.80 -15.09
CA SER A 193 -9.65 12.99 -16.55
C SER A 193 -9.92 11.67 -17.25
N ALA A 194 -11.02 11.59 -17.99
CA ALA A 194 -11.40 10.42 -18.78
C ALA A 194 -12.07 10.86 -20.09
N PRO A 195 -11.30 11.44 -21.04
CA PRO A 195 -11.85 12.13 -22.21
C PRO A 195 -12.70 11.24 -23.14
N ASP A 196 -12.36 9.96 -23.23
CA ASP A 196 -13.09 8.96 -24.03
C ASP A 196 -13.87 7.96 -23.15
N GLY A 197 -14.06 8.28 -21.87
CA GLY A 197 -14.62 7.38 -20.87
C GLY A 197 -15.85 7.94 -20.16
N THR A 198 -16.33 7.16 -19.20
CA THR A 198 -17.35 7.60 -18.24
C THR A 198 -16.90 7.22 -16.86
N VAL A 199 -17.14 8.09 -15.88
CA VAL A 199 -16.83 7.83 -14.48
C VAL A 199 -18.12 7.67 -13.69
N THR A 200 -18.24 6.58 -12.93
CA THR A 200 -19.38 6.34 -12.04
C THR A 200 -18.89 6.15 -10.62
N LEU A 201 -19.50 6.84 -9.65
CA LEU A 201 -19.20 6.66 -8.23
C LEU A 201 -20.00 5.48 -7.65
N GLU A 202 -19.34 4.62 -6.89
CA GLU A 202 -19.99 3.55 -6.14
C GLU A 202 -20.46 4.05 -4.77
N GLY A 203 -21.77 3.98 -4.52
CA GLY A 203 -22.35 4.31 -3.21
C GLY A 203 -22.81 5.76 -3.11
N GLU A 204 -22.58 6.38 -1.95
CA GLU A 204 -22.95 7.76 -1.66
C GLU A 204 -21.96 8.76 -2.29
N GLY A 205 -22.37 10.02 -2.44
CA GLY A 205 -21.58 11.11 -3.02
C GLY A 205 -22.16 11.64 -4.34
N SER A 206 -21.39 12.45 -5.05
CA SER A 206 -21.79 12.98 -6.36
C SER A 206 -20.64 13.04 -7.36
N VAL A 207 -21.02 13.09 -8.64
CA VAL A 207 -20.12 13.23 -9.79
C VAL A 207 -20.67 14.34 -10.67
N ASP A 208 -19.85 15.35 -10.92
CA ASP A 208 -20.13 16.41 -11.87
C ASP A 208 -19.23 16.23 -13.11
N GLU A 209 -19.80 16.32 -14.31
CA GLU A 209 -19.09 16.09 -15.57
C GLU A 209 -19.09 17.36 -16.41
N SER A 210 -17.93 17.71 -16.95
CA SER A 210 -17.76 18.78 -17.93
C SER A 210 -16.67 18.44 -18.95
N ASP A 211 -17.08 18.17 -20.20
CA ASP A 211 -16.17 17.96 -21.35
C ASP A 211 -15.11 16.84 -21.13
N GLY A 212 -15.53 15.71 -20.57
CA GLY A 212 -14.65 14.55 -20.32
C GLY A 212 -13.74 14.69 -19.08
N GLU A 213 -13.90 15.78 -18.33
CA GLU A 213 -13.36 15.97 -16.99
C GLU A 213 -14.46 15.73 -15.95
N PHE A 214 -14.13 15.01 -14.89
CA PHE A 214 -15.07 14.62 -13.85
C PHE A 214 -14.60 15.12 -12.49
N GLU A 215 -15.48 15.78 -11.76
CA GLU A 215 -15.28 16.22 -10.40
C GLU A 215 -16.06 15.29 -9.47
N ILE A 216 -15.33 14.54 -8.64
CA ILE A 216 -15.91 13.55 -7.72
C ILE A 216 -15.96 14.15 -6.32
N HIS A 217 -17.14 14.15 -5.71
CA HIS A 217 -17.33 14.54 -4.31
C HIS A 217 -17.60 13.29 -3.48
N PRO A 218 -16.54 12.63 -2.96
CA PRO A 218 -16.70 11.42 -2.16
C PRO A 218 -17.33 11.74 -0.80
N PRO A 219 -18.09 10.79 -0.22
CA PRO A 219 -18.48 10.87 1.18
C PRO A 219 -17.22 10.76 2.04
N GLY A 220 -17.28 11.23 3.29
CA GLY A 220 -16.19 10.97 4.24
C GLY A 220 -15.91 9.45 4.30
N GLY A 221 -14.65 9.05 4.39
CA GLY A 221 -14.22 7.66 4.25
C GLY A 221 -13.57 7.33 2.91
N LEU A 222 -13.13 6.07 2.79
CA LEU A 222 -12.74 5.48 1.51
C LEU A 222 -13.98 5.13 0.69
N SER A 223 -13.92 5.37 -0.62
CA SER A 223 -14.94 5.10 -1.63
C SER A 223 -14.29 4.63 -2.93
N HIS A 224 -15.10 4.23 -3.91
CA HIS A 224 -14.58 3.76 -5.19
C HIS A 224 -15.33 4.41 -6.35
N ILE A 225 -14.60 4.72 -7.42
CA ILE A 225 -15.17 5.04 -8.73
C ILE A 225 -14.89 3.90 -9.69
N VAL A 226 -15.71 3.79 -10.73
CA VAL A 226 -15.45 2.94 -11.89
C VAL A 226 -15.25 3.84 -13.10
N VAL A 227 -14.06 3.74 -13.69
CA VAL A 227 -13.70 4.40 -14.94
C VAL A 227 -13.93 3.42 -16.08
N TRP A 228 -14.89 3.73 -16.96
CA TRP A 228 -15.25 2.94 -18.12
C TRP A 228 -14.46 3.41 -19.33
N SER A 229 -13.62 2.54 -19.89
CA SER A 229 -12.82 2.82 -21.08
C SER A 229 -13.06 1.77 -22.16
N ALA A 230 -12.46 1.97 -23.35
CA ALA A 230 -12.47 0.97 -24.41
C ALA A 230 -11.82 -0.37 -24.00
N ALA A 231 -10.93 -0.37 -22.99
CA ALA A 231 -10.31 -1.58 -22.45
C ALA A 231 -11.21 -2.34 -21.47
N GLY A 232 -12.30 -1.72 -21.01
CA GLY A 232 -13.19 -2.22 -19.97
C GLY A 232 -13.21 -1.31 -18.73
N PRO A 233 -13.94 -1.72 -17.67
CA PRO A 233 -14.01 -0.98 -16.42
C PRO A 233 -12.73 -1.12 -15.59
N SER A 234 -12.32 -0.01 -14.98
CA SER A 234 -11.26 0.05 -13.96
C SER A 234 -11.80 0.68 -12.67
N ARG A 235 -11.78 -0.05 -11.56
CA ARG A 235 -12.30 0.38 -10.26
C ARG A 235 -11.20 1.03 -9.40
N VAL A 236 -11.29 2.33 -9.16
CA VAL A 236 -10.24 3.12 -8.48
C VAL A 236 -10.72 3.54 -7.09
N GLU A 237 -9.88 3.34 -6.08
CA GLU A 237 -10.12 3.82 -4.72
C GLU A 237 -9.78 5.32 -4.60
N LEU A 238 -10.64 6.05 -3.89
CA LEU A 238 -10.46 7.45 -3.53
C LEU A 238 -11.17 7.73 -2.20
N GLY A 239 -11.13 8.95 -1.68
CA GLY A 239 -11.88 9.26 -0.47
C GLY A 239 -11.81 10.70 0.01
N ALA A 240 -12.67 11.01 0.96
CA ALA A 240 -12.63 12.25 1.72
C ALA A 240 -12.28 11.96 3.18
N HIS A 241 -11.55 12.85 3.84
CA HIS A 241 -11.14 12.67 5.23
C HIS A 241 -11.33 13.91 6.09
N LEU A 242 -11.64 13.70 7.36
CA LEU A 242 -11.46 14.71 8.39
C LEU A 242 -9.98 15.06 8.52
N ARG A 243 -9.71 16.31 8.88
CA ARG A 243 -8.36 16.77 9.19
C ARG A 243 -7.94 16.20 10.55
N LEU A 244 -6.62 16.13 10.78
CA LEU A 244 -6.10 15.49 11.99
C LEU A 244 -6.56 16.21 13.28
N ASP A 245 -6.73 17.54 13.26
CA ASP A 245 -7.29 18.32 14.38
C ASP A 245 -8.73 17.91 14.73
N GLU A 246 -9.54 17.62 13.72
CA GLU A 246 -10.93 17.17 13.87
C GLU A 246 -10.98 15.75 14.44
N LEU A 247 -10.12 14.84 13.95
CA LEU A 247 -9.99 13.48 14.50
C LEU A 247 -9.50 13.48 15.95
N ARG A 248 -8.51 14.34 16.28
CA ARG A 248 -8.06 14.52 17.67
C ARG A 248 -9.20 14.98 18.57
N HIS A 249 -10.02 15.93 18.09
CA HIS A 249 -11.18 16.40 18.83
C HIS A 249 -12.16 15.25 19.10
N GLU A 250 -12.52 14.45 18.09
CA GLU A 250 -13.43 13.30 18.28
C GLU A 250 -12.89 12.29 19.31
N VAL A 251 -11.59 11.95 19.23
CA VAL A 251 -10.97 11.03 20.19
C VAL A 251 -10.90 11.61 21.59
N ALA A 252 -10.54 12.89 21.73
CA ALA A 252 -10.42 13.54 23.04
C ALA A 252 -11.74 13.52 23.83
N TRP A 253 -12.88 13.60 23.14
CA TRP A 253 -14.22 13.55 23.75
C TRP A 253 -14.84 12.14 23.77
N GLY A 254 -14.11 11.13 23.30
CA GLY A 254 -14.49 9.72 23.41
C GLY A 254 -14.28 9.14 24.82
N ALA A 255 -14.46 7.83 24.96
CA ALA A 255 -14.14 7.14 26.21
C ALA A 255 -12.61 7.13 26.42
N GLY A 256 -12.15 7.87 27.43
CA GLY A 256 -10.73 8.05 27.74
C GLY A 256 -10.23 7.22 28.91
N ASP A 257 -9.52 6.13 28.61
CA ASP A 257 -9.01 5.18 29.61
C ASP A 257 -7.61 4.62 29.32
N SER A 258 -6.86 5.23 28.38
CA SER A 258 -5.49 4.82 28.04
C SER A 258 -4.51 6.00 28.00
N ASP A 259 -3.23 5.70 28.22
CA ASP A 259 -2.09 6.59 28.01
C ASP A 259 -2.03 7.19 26.59
N VAL A 260 -2.36 6.40 25.57
CA VAL A 260 -2.48 6.86 24.17
C VAL A 260 -3.60 7.88 24.02
N TRP A 261 -4.76 7.64 24.62
CA TRP A 261 -5.84 8.62 24.64
C TRP A 261 -5.40 9.90 25.38
N ALA A 262 -4.72 9.77 26.52
CA ALA A 262 -4.23 10.91 27.29
C ALA A 262 -3.26 11.76 26.48
N TYR A 263 -2.40 11.14 25.67
CA TYR A 263 -1.54 11.84 24.72
C TYR A 263 -2.35 12.65 23.69
N VAL A 264 -3.34 12.02 23.04
CA VAL A 264 -4.18 12.68 22.03
C VAL A 264 -5.00 13.84 22.64
N ALA A 265 -5.58 13.63 23.82
CA ALA A 265 -6.33 14.64 24.55
C ALA A 265 -5.44 15.82 24.99
N ALA A 266 -4.25 15.55 25.53
CA ALA A 266 -3.29 16.60 25.86
C ALA A 266 -2.84 17.38 24.61
N ARG A 267 -2.61 16.69 23.49
CA ARG A 267 -2.30 17.36 22.22
C ARG A 267 -3.45 18.22 21.70
N HIS A 268 -4.69 17.73 21.79
CA HIS A 268 -5.89 18.52 21.46
C HIS A 268 -5.99 19.80 22.30
N LEU A 269 -5.72 19.70 23.61
CA LEU A 269 -5.74 20.84 24.53
C LEU A 269 -4.62 21.86 24.28
N LEU A 270 -3.44 21.41 23.83
CA LEU A 270 -2.32 22.31 23.49
C LEU A 270 -2.59 23.12 22.21
N ASP A 271 -3.18 22.48 21.21
CA ASP A 271 -3.45 23.11 19.90
C ASP A 271 -4.81 23.83 19.87
N GLY A 272 -5.63 23.68 20.92
CA GLY A 272 -7.04 24.06 20.95
C GLY A 272 -7.45 24.84 22.21
N PRO A 273 -8.77 25.01 22.44
CA PRO A 273 -9.27 25.68 23.64
C PRO A 273 -9.04 24.80 24.87
N GLN A 274 -8.49 25.38 25.93
CA GLN A 274 -8.32 24.68 27.20
C GLN A 274 -9.67 24.29 27.81
N ASN A 275 -9.72 23.10 28.40
CA ASN A 275 -10.89 22.56 29.09
C ASN A 275 -10.45 21.83 30.37
N GLU A 276 -10.85 22.35 31.53
CA GLU A 276 -10.46 21.82 32.84
C GLU A 276 -10.92 20.37 33.05
N VAL A 277 -12.14 20.02 32.61
CA VAL A 277 -12.67 18.66 32.79
C VAL A 277 -11.86 17.63 31.99
N LEU A 278 -11.48 17.98 30.76
CA LEU A 278 -10.63 17.13 29.93
C LEU A 278 -9.22 17.02 30.53
N LEU A 279 -8.65 18.13 31.01
CA LEU A 279 -7.33 18.15 31.64
C LEU A 279 -7.28 17.33 32.94
N ASP A 280 -8.31 17.44 33.79
CA ASP A 280 -8.46 16.62 35.00
C ASP A 280 -8.56 15.12 34.67
N THR A 281 -9.21 14.79 33.54
CA THR A 281 -9.31 13.40 33.09
C THR A 281 -7.96 12.89 32.60
N VAL A 282 -7.19 13.71 31.88
CA VAL A 282 -5.81 13.41 31.49
C VAL A 282 -4.93 13.18 32.73
N ASP A 283 -4.99 14.06 33.74
CA ASP A 283 -4.23 13.92 34.98
C ASP A 283 -4.55 12.60 35.70
N ARG A 284 -5.84 12.28 35.83
CA ARG A 284 -6.29 11.01 36.43
C ARG A 284 -5.74 9.80 35.68
N VAL A 285 -5.81 9.79 34.35
CA VAL A 285 -5.30 8.67 33.55
C VAL A 285 -3.79 8.54 33.71
N LEU A 286 -3.03 9.63 33.65
CA LEU A 286 -1.58 9.60 33.83
C LEU A 286 -1.15 9.09 35.20
N ALA A 287 -1.94 9.34 36.25
CA ALA A 287 -1.67 8.80 37.58
C ALA A 287 -1.70 7.26 37.62
N GLU A 288 -2.47 6.60 36.75
CA GLU A 288 -2.53 5.13 36.65
C GLU A 288 -1.23 4.53 36.08
N TYR A 289 -0.43 5.32 35.35
CA TYR A 289 0.84 4.92 34.73
C TYR A 289 2.08 5.39 35.50
N ALA A 290 1.92 6.00 36.68
CA ALA A 290 3.04 6.55 37.44
C ALA A 290 4.06 5.48 37.87
N ASP A 291 3.58 4.29 38.26
CA ASP A 291 4.41 3.18 38.73
C ASP A 291 4.99 2.33 37.59
N GLN A 292 4.31 2.31 36.44
CA GLN A 292 4.69 1.53 35.25
C GLN A 292 4.53 2.40 33.99
N PRO A 293 5.48 3.32 33.75
CA PRO A 293 5.39 4.24 32.64
C PRO A 293 5.54 3.51 31.29
N THR A 294 4.85 4.04 30.28
CA THR A 294 5.01 3.67 28.87
C THR A 294 5.58 4.87 28.12
N ALA A 295 6.06 4.67 26.88
CA ALA A 295 6.52 5.80 26.07
C ALA A 295 5.40 6.84 25.84
N TRP A 296 4.17 6.39 25.61
CA TRP A 296 3.01 7.27 25.45
C TRP A 296 2.67 8.02 26.74
N SER A 297 2.70 7.38 27.91
CA SER A 297 2.40 8.05 29.17
C SER A 297 3.45 9.12 29.50
N VAL A 298 4.72 8.86 29.18
CA VAL A 298 5.83 9.82 29.36
C VAL A 298 5.67 11.02 28.42
N CYS A 299 5.39 10.79 27.13
CA CYS A 299 5.15 11.87 26.18
C CYS A 299 3.88 12.67 26.53
N ALA A 300 2.80 11.99 26.93
CA ALA A 300 1.57 12.63 27.39
C ALA A 300 1.81 13.49 28.64
N ALA A 301 2.60 12.99 29.59
CA ALA A 301 2.99 13.75 30.78
C ALA A 301 3.79 15.01 30.43
N GLN A 302 4.72 14.94 29.47
CA GLN A 302 5.43 16.11 28.97
C GLN A 302 4.47 17.18 28.41
N LEU A 303 3.47 16.77 27.61
CA LEU A 303 2.44 17.67 27.09
C LEU A 303 1.56 18.25 28.21
N ALA A 304 1.18 17.43 29.19
CA ALA A 304 0.43 17.84 30.37
C ALA A 304 1.16 18.89 31.21
N VAL A 305 2.49 18.79 31.35
CA VAL A 305 3.32 19.81 32.02
C VAL A 305 3.24 21.15 31.31
N MET A 306 3.24 21.15 29.96
CA MET A 306 3.06 22.37 29.17
C MET A 306 1.67 23.00 29.37
N LEU A 307 0.67 22.19 29.72
CA LEU A 307 -0.69 22.63 30.09
C LEU A 307 -0.82 23.06 31.56
N GLY A 308 0.25 23.00 32.35
CA GLY A 308 0.28 23.46 33.73
C GLY A 308 0.08 22.38 34.80
N LEU A 309 0.03 21.10 34.42
CA LEU A 309 0.03 19.99 35.39
C LEU A 309 1.42 19.82 36.04
N PRO A 310 1.49 19.23 37.26
CA PRO A 310 2.76 18.99 37.95
C PRO A 310 3.72 18.13 37.12
N ALA A 311 5.02 18.48 37.14
CA ALA A 311 6.03 17.73 36.40
C ALA A 311 6.44 16.44 37.12
N PRO A 312 6.23 15.25 36.52
CA PRO A 312 6.86 14.02 37.00
C PRO A 312 8.36 14.01 36.67
N ASN A 313 9.11 13.07 37.24
CA ASN A 313 10.51 12.84 36.87
C ASN A 313 10.60 12.14 35.50
N LEU A 314 10.49 12.93 34.42
CA LEU A 314 10.45 12.42 33.04
C LEU A 314 11.71 11.63 32.66
N ASP A 315 12.89 12.00 33.16
CA ASP A 315 14.14 11.30 32.86
C ASP A 315 14.17 9.89 33.45
N GLU A 316 13.69 9.73 34.69
CA GLU A 316 13.58 8.43 35.36
C GLU A 316 12.54 7.54 34.68
N ALA A 317 11.39 8.10 34.32
CA ALA A 317 10.33 7.37 33.62
C ALA A 317 10.79 6.95 32.21
N ALA A 318 11.46 7.83 31.47
CA ALA A 318 12.02 7.51 30.15
C ALA A 318 13.10 6.42 30.25
N ALA A 319 13.97 6.45 31.26
CA ALA A 319 14.96 5.40 31.48
C ALA A 319 14.30 4.04 31.78
N ALA A 320 13.21 4.03 32.55
CA ALA A 320 12.44 2.81 32.82
C ALA A 320 11.79 2.23 31.55
N VAL A 321 11.22 3.08 30.69
CA VAL A 321 10.65 2.68 29.39
C VAL A 321 11.75 2.11 28.47
N LEU A 322 12.88 2.82 28.34
CA LEU A 322 13.99 2.40 27.47
C LEU A 322 14.64 1.09 27.92
N ALA A 323 14.60 0.76 29.22
CA ALA A 323 15.05 -0.53 29.72
C ALA A 323 14.26 -1.73 29.14
N GLY A 324 13.06 -1.48 28.61
CA GLY A 324 12.26 -2.47 27.87
C GLY A 324 12.78 -2.79 26.46
N GLY A 325 13.67 -1.97 25.90
CA GLY A 325 14.39 -2.25 24.64
C GLY A 325 13.53 -2.26 23.37
N ARG A 326 12.37 -1.60 23.36
CA ARG A 326 11.50 -1.52 22.17
C ARG A 326 11.89 -0.36 21.27
N ALA A 327 11.88 -0.61 19.96
CA ALA A 327 12.30 0.37 18.99
C ALA A 327 11.41 1.61 18.93
N ASP A 328 10.10 1.36 18.86
CA ASP A 328 9.08 2.41 18.74
C ASP A 328 9.10 3.35 19.96
N ASP A 329 9.37 2.82 21.15
CA ASP A 329 9.44 3.61 22.38
C ASP A 329 10.60 4.61 22.33
N ALA A 330 11.77 4.18 21.84
CA ALA A 330 12.93 5.04 21.68
C ALA A 330 12.71 6.12 20.62
N ILE A 331 12.11 5.77 19.48
CA ILE A 331 11.76 6.72 18.42
C ILE A 331 10.78 7.76 18.95
N LEU A 332 9.72 7.32 19.64
CA LEU A 332 8.69 8.19 20.18
C LEU A 332 9.27 9.17 21.21
N LEU A 333 10.02 8.68 22.19
CA LEU A 333 10.66 9.54 23.21
C LEU A 333 11.59 10.58 22.57
N ALA A 334 12.43 10.15 21.62
CA ALA A 334 13.37 11.03 20.97
C ALA A 334 12.70 12.10 20.09
N LEU A 335 11.60 11.78 19.41
CA LEU A 335 10.79 12.76 18.66
C LEU A 335 10.20 13.85 19.59
N HIS A 336 9.96 13.51 20.85
CA HIS A 336 9.55 14.44 21.89
C HIS A 336 10.70 15.18 22.58
N GLY A 337 11.95 14.98 22.12
CA GLY A 337 13.15 15.54 22.75
C GLY A 337 13.47 14.93 24.11
N ILE A 338 12.85 13.80 24.45
CA ILE A 338 13.10 13.03 25.68
C ILE A 338 14.13 11.96 25.36
N ALA A 339 15.25 11.93 26.09
CA ALA A 339 16.36 11.03 25.83
C ALA A 339 16.83 11.02 24.34
N PRO A 340 17.12 12.18 23.73
CA PRO A 340 17.45 12.28 22.30
C PRO A 340 18.73 11.52 21.90
N GLU A 341 19.61 11.28 22.87
CA GLU A 341 20.82 10.45 22.76
C GLU A 341 20.50 9.04 22.22
N ALA A 342 19.27 8.55 22.44
CA ALA A 342 18.80 7.25 21.96
C ALA A 342 18.88 7.11 20.42
N LEU A 343 18.76 8.22 19.67
CA LEU A 343 18.92 8.22 18.20
C LEU A 343 20.39 8.37 17.76
N ALA A 344 21.27 8.87 18.62
CA ALA A 344 22.65 9.21 18.26
C ALA A 344 23.69 8.13 18.63
N GLY A 345 23.34 7.21 19.55
CA GLY A 345 24.31 6.38 20.28
C GLY A 345 24.48 4.91 19.87
N GLY A 346 23.76 4.39 18.87
CA GLY A 346 23.97 3.02 18.38
C GLY A 346 23.65 1.88 19.37
N TRP A 347 22.73 2.05 20.32
CA TRP A 347 22.29 0.96 21.22
C TRP A 347 20.85 1.16 21.76
N PRO A 348 19.97 0.13 21.79
CA PRO A 348 19.85 -1.05 20.95
C PRO A 348 18.59 -0.94 20.06
N VAL A 349 18.46 0.14 19.28
CA VAL A 349 17.29 0.36 18.42
C VAL A 349 17.73 0.97 17.09
N GLY A 350 17.82 0.12 16.08
CA GLY A 350 17.59 0.44 14.66
C GLY A 350 18.58 1.37 13.95
N ASP A 351 19.02 0.95 12.76
CA ASP A 351 19.45 1.89 11.72
C ASP A 351 18.19 2.66 11.27
N LEU A 352 18.14 3.99 11.49
CA LEU A 352 17.01 4.82 11.04
C LEU A 352 16.74 4.64 9.54
N ALA A 353 17.76 4.34 8.75
CA ALA A 353 17.60 4.03 7.33
C ALA A 353 16.83 2.71 7.13
N GLU A 354 17.18 1.66 7.87
CA GLU A 354 16.46 0.37 7.82
C GLU A 354 15.00 0.53 8.26
N ALA A 355 14.77 1.20 9.40
CA ALA A 355 13.43 1.47 9.90
C ALA A 355 12.61 2.34 8.94
N GLY A 356 13.26 3.33 8.31
CA GLY A 356 12.66 4.19 7.29
C GLY A 356 12.26 3.42 6.04
N ILE A 357 13.14 2.57 5.51
CA ILE A 357 12.86 1.71 4.36
C ILE A 357 11.74 0.72 4.67
N GLU A 358 11.74 0.10 5.87
CA GLU A 358 10.68 -0.81 6.31
C GLU A 358 9.33 -0.08 6.43
N ALA A 359 9.33 1.13 6.98
CA ALA A 359 8.12 1.95 7.09
C ALA A 359 7.56 2.31 5.71
N VAL A 360 8.40 2.80 4.79
CA VAL A 360 7.99 3.13 3.41
C VAL A 360 7.45 1.91 2.67
N ALA A 361 8.12 0.76 2.78
CA ALA A 361 7.65 -0.49 2.20
C ALA A 361 6.32 -0.96 2.82
N SER A 362 6.12 -0.72 4.11
CA SER A 362 4.87 -1.02 4.81
C SER A 362 3.69 -0.15 4.37
N LEU A 363 3.98 1.04 3.84
CA LEU A 363 3.04 1.96 3.22
C LEU A 363 2.91 1.74 1.71
N SER A 364 3.45 0.65 1.17
CA SER A 364 3.47 0.37 -0.28
C SER A 364 4.01 1.54 -1.10
N TYR A 365 4.97 2.28 -0.54
CA TYR A 365 5.55 3.48 -1.15
C TYR A 365 4.49 4.52 -1.55
N GLY A 366 3.41 4.63 -0.77
CA GLY A 366 2.30 5.54 -1.02
C GLY A 366 1.45 5.22 -2.26
N ARG A 367 1.70 4.08 -2.91
CA ARG A 367 0.97 3.63 -4.10
C ARG A 367 -0.40 3.04 -3.74
N PRO A 368 -1.38 3.10 -4.64
CA PRO A 368 -2.59 2.31 -4.49
C PRO A 368 -2.22 0.82 -4.55
N HIS A 369 -2.93 0.03 -3.78
CA HIS A 369 -2.74 -1.41 -3.72
C HIS A 369 -4.08 -2.10 -3.45
N THR A 370 -4.10 -3.40 -3.71
CA THR A 370 -5.30 -4.24 -3.59
C THR A 370 -5.07 -5.44 -2.67
N ASP A 371 -3.95 -5.47 -1.95
CA ASP A 371 -3.57 -6.55 -1.04
C ASP A 371 -4.24 -6.42 0.35
N GLY A 372 -5.00 -5.35 0.58
CA GLY A 372 -5.77 -5.14 1.81
C GLY A 372 -4.92 -4.77 3.02
N ARG A 373 -3.61 -4.53 2.87
CA ARG A 373 -2.73 -4.15 3.97
C ARG A 373 -3.16 -2.78 4.53
N PRO A 374 -3.45 -2.66 5.84
CA PRO A 374 -3.77 -1.37 6.43
C PRO A 374 -2.51 -0.53 6.61
N GLU A 375 -2.60 0.76 6.26
CA GLU A 375 -1.63 1.76 6.71
C GLU A 375 -1.75 1.92 8.23
N ARG A 376 -0.60 2.17 8.89
CA ARG A 376 -0.54 2.46 10.33
C ARG A 376 0.08 3.83 10.53
N GLY A 377 -0.42 4.58 11.51
CA GLY A 377 0.09 5.91 11.86
C GLY A 377 1.57 5.87 12.21
N ARG A 378 2.01 4.79 12.88
CA ARG A 378 3.42 4.52 13.20
C ARG A 378 4.31 4.53 11.96
N ASP A 379 3.92 3.82 10.90
CA ASP A 379 4.73 3.70 9.69
C ASP A 379 4.74 5.05 8.93
N VAL A 380 3.64 5.80 8.94
CA VAL A 380 3.61 7.18 8.41
C VAL A 380 4.56 8.11 9.18
N ALA A 381 4.52 8.07 10.52
CA ALA A 381 5.37 8.92 11.36
C ALA A 381 6.87 8.61 11.15
N VAL A 382 7.24 7.33 11.10
CA VAL A 382 8.63 6.90 10.84
C VAL A 382 9.07 7.29 9.43
N ALA A 383 8.21 7.11 8.41
CA ALA A 383 8.53 7.53 7.04
C ALA A 383 8.74 9.05 6.92
N LYS A 384 7.93 9.86 7.62
CA LYS A 384 8.13 11.32 7.68
C LYS A 384 9.43 11.72 8.37
N LEU A 385 9.77 11.07 9.50
CA LEU A 385 11.05 11.27 10.18
C LEU A 385 12.22 10.92 9.26
N PHE A 386 12.12 9.80 8.56
CA PHE A 386 13.14 9.37 7.62
C PHE A 386 13.29 10.35 6.43
N ALA A 387 12.19 10.84 5.87
CA ALA A 387 12.23 11.90 4.85
C ALA A 387 12.95 13.16 5.36
N ALA A 388 12.65 13.59 6.59
CA ALA A 388 13.30 14.75 7.20
C ALA A 388 14.81 14.52 7.40
N ALA A 389 15.23 13.31 7.77
CA ALA A 389 16.64 12.95 7.90
C ALA A 389 17.39 12.93 6.55
N LEU A 390 16.71 12.57 5.46
CA LEU A 390 17.25 12.63 4.10
C LEU A 390 17.36 14.07 3.57
N GLY A 391 16.53 14.99 4.06
CA GLY A 391 16.52 16.40 3.68
C GLY A 391 15.98 16.63 2.26
N GLU A 392 16.45 17.68 1.59
CA GLU A 392 15.98 18.09 0.24
C GLU A 392 16.56 17.24 -0.91
N ARG A 393 17.13 16.06 -0.62
CA ARG A 393 17.58 15.12 -1.64
C ARG A 393 16.36 14.53 -2.37
N GLU A 394 16.57 14.05 -3.59
CA GLU A 394 15.51 13.42 -4.40
C GLU A 394 14.82 12.27 -3.64
N GLU A 395 15.59 11.44 -2.95
CA GLU A 395 15.06 10.34 -2.14
C GLU A 395 14.21 10.85 -0.96
N GLY A 396 14.61 11.97 -0.35
CA GLY A 396 13.83 12.60 0.72
C GLY A 396 12.48 13.14 0.23
N LEU A 397 12.45 13.72 -0.98
CA LEU A 397 11.22 14.17 -1.63
C LEU A 397 10.31 12.99 -2.00
N HIS A 398 10.86 11.89 -2.50
CA HIS A 398 10.10 10.66 -2.77
C HIS A 398 9.45 10.11 -1.50
N VAL A 399 10.22 9.91 -0.43
CA VAL A 399 9.71 9.40 0.85
C VAL A 399 8.63 10.34 1.43
N ALA A 400 8.83 11.66 1.36
CA ALA A 400 7.84 12.63 1.81
C ALA A 400 6.52 12.53 1.01
N ALA A 401 6.59 12.33 -0.30
CA ALA A 401 5.42 12.13 -1.15
C ALA A 401 4.69 10.82 -0.81
N TYR A 402 5.44 9.72 -0.62
CA TYR A 402 4.89 8.41 -0.23
C TYR A 402 4.16 8.49 1.10
N ALA A 403 4.79 9.09 2.12
CA ALA A 403 4.20 9.25 3.43
C ALA A 403 2.95 10.12 3.40
N ARG A 404 2.93 11.18 2.58
CA ARG A 404 1.76 12.06 2.42
C ARG A 404 0.57 11.36 1.77
N SER A 405 0.81 10.58 0.71
CA SER A 405 -0.25 9.80 0.05
C SER A 405 -0.84 8.77 1.02
N ALA A 406 0.02 8.05 1.74
CA ALA A 406 -0.41 7.05 2.71
C ALA A 406 -1.11 7.66 3.93
N GLU A 407 -0.66 8.82 4.41
CA GLU A 407 -1.34 9.57 5.46
C GLU A 407 -2.77 9.95 5.07
N ALA A 408 -2.95 10.52 3.87
CA ALA A 408 -4.27 10.95 3.41
C ALA A 408 -5.23 9.75 3.29
N ARG A 409 -4.75 8.60 2.79
CA ARG A 409 -5.50 7.34 2.77
C ARG A 409 -5.86 6.86 4.19
N LEU A 410 -4.91 6.91 5.11
CA LEU A 410 -5.13 6.53 6.52
C LEU A 410 -6.17 7.44 7.18
N LEU A 411 -6.11 8.75 6.95
CA LEU A 411 -7.10 9.72 7.45
C LEU A 411 -8.51 9.41 6.92
N CYS A 412 -8.66 8.96 5.67
CA CYS A 412 -9.96 8.49 5.15
C CYS A 412 -10.49 7.31 5.97
N ARG A 413 -9.64 6.34 6.33
CA ARG A 413 -10.06 5.22 7.20
C ARG A 413 -10.45 5.69 8.60
N LEU A 414 -9.62 6.54 9.21
CA LEU A 414 -9.83 7.07 10.55
C LEU A 414 -11.10 7.93 10.65
N THR A 415 -11.49 8.60 9.56
CA THR A 415 -12.75 9.35 9.47
C THR A 415 -13.99 8.48 9.72
N LYS A 416 -13.95 7.18 9.39
CA LYS A 416 -15.05 6.25 9.68
C LYS A 416 -14.89 5.48 10.97
N ARG A 417 -13.64 5.21 11.36
CA ARG A 417 -13.29 4.42 12.53
C ARG A 417 -12.05 5.04 13.17
N PRO A 418 -12.21 6.07 14.01
CA PRO A 418 -11.09 6.68 14.70
C PRO A 418 -10.35 5.64 15.55
N ASP A 419 -9.04 5.57 15.40
CA ASP A 419 -8.15 4.76 16.21
C ASP A 419 -7.20 5.69 17.00
N PRO A 420 -7.26 5.71 18.35
CA PRO A 420 -6.43 6.61 19.15
C PRO A 420 -4.93 6.44 18.92
N LEU A 421 -4.45 5.22 18.65
CA LEU A 421 -3.02 4.96 18.48
C LEU A 421 -2.50 5.50 17.15
N ASP A 422 -3.21 5.26 16.05
CA ASP A 422 -2.85 5.83 14.75
C ASP A 422 -2.93 7.36 14.78
N ILE A 423 -3.97 7.93 15.42
CA ILE A 423 -4.12 9.38 15.59
C ILE A 423 -2.99 9.96 16.46
N ALA A 424 -2.59 9.27 17.53
CA ALA A 424 -1.47 9.67 18.36
C ALA A 424 -0.17 9.72 17.56
N TRP A 425 0.15 8.66 16.81
CA TRP A 425 1.33 8.62 15.94
C TRP A 425 1.35 9.73 14.88
N LEU A 426 0.22 9.97 14.21
CA LEU A 426 0.11 11.07 13.24
C LEU A 426 0.30 12.44 13.89
N SER A 427 0.02 12.55 15.20
CA SER A 427 0.14 13.80 15.96
C SER A 427 1.54 14.07 16.53
N VAL A 428 2.47 13.11 16.47
CA VAL A 428 3.85 13.29 16.97
C VAL A 428 4.60 14.37 16.18
N ASN A 429 4.39 14.42 14.86
CA ASN A 429 5.09 15.34 13.94
C ASN A 429 4.17 16.44 13.37
N SER A 430 3.03 16.71 14.01
CA SER A 430 2.04 17.69 13.52
C SER A 430 2.23 19.11 14.07
N GLY A 431 3.47 19.47 14.41
CA GLY A 431 3.84 20.76 15.01
C GLY A 431 4.75 21.59 14.12
#